data_AF-A0A5N5UVJ5-F1
#
_entry.id   AF-A0A5N5UVJ5-F1
#
_cell.length_a   1.000
_cell.length_b   1.000
_cell.length_c   1.000
_cell.angle_alpha   90.00
_cell.angle_beta   90.00
_cell.angle_gamma   90.00
#
_symmetry.space_group_name_H-M   'P 1'
#
loop_
_entity.id
_entity.type
_entity.pdbx_description
1 polymer ?
#
loop_
_entity_poly.entity_id
_entity_poly.type
_entity_poly.pdbx_seq_one_letter_code
_entity_poly.pdbx_strand_id
1 'polypeptide(L)'
;MPAQVHHRPVESIGRNSARAIFPADSYRPSDPGPLSAGPLIESFEDRLELVAAGQAVAVLPVGDRRSSVRPDLTTVPLRGFPASPVVVATRIGEANPLVAEFVATAREHLNG
;
A
#
# COMPACT_ATOMS: atom_id res chain seq x y z
N MET A 1 -19.96 -3.84 34.82
CA MET A 1 -18.80 -4.50 34.19
C MET A 1 -18.34 -3.64 33.02
N PRO A 2 -17.18 -2.97 33.06
CA PRO A 2 -16.68 -2.21 31.92
C PRO A 2 -15.93 -3.12 30.94
N ALA A 3 -16.27 -3.01 29.66
CA ALA A 3 -15.61 -3.71 28.57
C ALA A 3 -14.18 -3.17 28.38
N GLN A 4 -13.20 -4.08 28.36
CA GLN A 4 -11.81 -3.74 28.10
C GLN A 4 -11.63 -3.43 26.62
N VAL A 5 -11.39 -2.16 26.30
CA VAL A 5 -11.01 -1.73 24.95
C VAL A 5 -9.51 -1.99 24.80
N HIS A 6 -9.19 -3.04 24.04
CA HIS A 6 -7.82 -3.43 23.73
C HIS A 6 -7.17 -2.39 22.80
N HIS A 7 -6.47 -1.42 23.38
CA HIS A 7 -5.75 -0.37 22.66
C HIS A 7 -4.55 -1.00 21.91
N ARG A 8 -4.73 -1.33 20.62
CA ARG A 8 -3.60 -1.66 19.74
C ARG A 8 -2.93 -0.35 19.30
N PRO A 9 -1.59 -0.23 19.42
CA PRO A 9 -0.87 0.94 18.93
C PRO A 9 -1.08 1.06 17.42
N VAL A 10 -1.36 2.28 16.94
CA VAL A 10 -1.33 2.59 15.51
C VAL A 10 0.13 2.55 15.08
N GLU A 11 0.56 1.43 14.50
CA GLU A 11 1.87 1.33 13.87
C GLU A 11 1.98 2.35 12.72
N SER A 12 3.15 2.95 12.60
CA SER A 12 3.52 3.99 11.65
C SER A 12 2.96 3.73 10.23
N ILE A 13 1.92 4.49 9.85
CA ILE A 13 1.22 4.39 8.55
C ILE A 13 2.15 4.75 7.37
N GLY A 14 3.28 5.41 7.61
CA GLY A 14 4.21 5.85 6.56
C GLY A 14 5.27 4.83 6.10
N ARG A 15 5.37 3.65 6.73
CA ARG A 15 6.50 2.72 6.53
C ARG A 15 6.14 1.37 5.88
N ASN A 16 4.93 1.21 5.34
CA ASN A 16 4.39 -0.11 4.97
C ASN A 16 4.32 -0.42 3.45
N SER A 17 4.89 0.41 2.58
CA SER A 17 5.06 0.05 1.15
C SER A 17 6.22 -0.94 0.91
N ALA A 18 6.98 -1.27 1.96
CA ALA A 18 8.13 -2.16 1.88
C ALA A 18 7.79 -3.63 1.53
N ARG A 19 6.51 -4.02 1.50
CA ARG A 19 6.09 -5.42 1.34
C ARG A 19 5.48 -5.78 -0.03
N ALA A 20 5.56 -4.87 -0.99
CA ALA A 20 4.93 -5.07 -2.30
C ALA A 20 5.90 -5.39 -3.44
N ILE A 21 7.20 -5.57 -3.16
CA ILE A 21 8.22 -5.83 -4.19
C ILE A 21 8.81 -7.20 -4.03
N PHE A 22 8.83 -7.92 -5.13
CA PHE A 22 9.28 -9.29 -5.23
C PHE A 22 10.44 -9.34 -6.23
N PRO A 23 11.70 -9.54 -5.77
CA PRO A 23 12.84 -9.68 -6.65
C PRO A 23 12.65 -10.85 -7.62
N ALA A 24 12.98 -10.65 -8.89
CA ALA A 24 12.74 -11.66 -9.93
C ALA A 24 13.56 -12.95 -9.71
N ASP A 25 14.70 -12.86 -9.04
CA ASP A 25 15.62 -13.95 -8.73
C ASP A 25 15.29 -14.72 -7.43
N SER A 26 14.33 -14.24 -6.65
CA SER A 26 13.97 -14.81 -5.34
C SER A 26 12.93 -15.93 -5.40
N TYR A 27 12.24 -16.13 -6.52
CA TYR A 27 11.20 -17.15 -6.65
C TYR A 27 11.79 -18.56 -6.70
N ARG A 28 11.46 -19.40 -5.69
CA ARG A 28 11.66 -20.85 -5.77
C ARG A 28 10.33 -21.59 -5.56
N PRO A 29 9.95 -22.54 -6.44
CA PRO A 29 8.65 -23.23 -6.35
C PRO A 29 8.39 -23.98 -5.05
N SER A 30 9.45 -24.46 -4.40
CA SER A 30 9.39 -25.33 -3.21
C SER A 30 9.62 -24.60 -1.88
N ASP A 31 10.07 -23.35 -1.94
CA ASP A 31 10.37 -22.52 -0.79
C ASP A 31 10.28 -21.06 -1.27
N PRO A 32 9.19 -20.32 -1.00
CA PRO A 32 9.07 -18.95 -1.48
C PRO A 32 10.16 -18.01 -0.94
N GLY A 33 11.06 -18.52 -0.09
CA GLY A 33 12.20 -17.83 0.46
C GLY A 33 11.75 -16.75 1.45
N PRO A 34 12.62 -16.33 2.37
CA PRO A 34 12.40 -15.05 3.00
C PRO A 34 12.35 -14.01 1.87
N LEU A 35 11.32 -13.14 1.88
CA LEU A 35 11.33 -11.94 1.04
C LEU A 35 12.69 -11.30 1.26
N SER A 36 13.57 -11.38 0.25
CA SER A 36 14.89 -10.78 0.37
C SER A 36 14.61 -9.33 0.67
N ALA A 37 15.11 -8.83 1.80
CA ALA A 37 15.19 -7.41 2.02
C ALA A 37 16.12 -6.92 0.93
N GLY A 38 15.53 -6.57 -0.22
CA GLY A 38 16.24 -6.01 -1.35
C GLY A 38 16.95 -4.72 -0.90
N PRO A 39 17.54 -3.97 -1.84
CA PRO A 39 18.11 -2.67 -1.52
C PRO A 39 17.15 -1.89 -0.61
N LEU A 40 17.67 -1.08 0.32
CA LEU A 40 16.82 -0.19 1.12
C LEU A 40 16.18 0.80 0.14
N ILE A 41 15.02 0.43 -0.41
CA ILE A 41 14.38 1.25 -1.43
C ILE A 41 13.63 2.33 -0.67
N GLU A 42 14.19 3.53 -0.70
CA GLU A 42 13.71 4.65 0.12
C GLU A 42 12.45 5.26 -0.49
N SER A 43 12.38 5.43 -1.82
CA SER A 43 11.24 6.06 -2.49
C SER A 43 10.36 5.08 -3.29
N PHE A 44 9.14 5.49 -3.63
CA PHE A 44 8.28 4.72 -4.53
C PHE A 44 8.78 4.74 -5.99
N GLU A 45 9.49 5.79 -6.40
CA GLU A 45 10.02 5.88 -7.76
C GLU A 45 11.17 4.90 -7.95
N ASP A 46 12.09 4.81 -6.99
CA ASP A 46 13.20 3.82 -7.01
C ASP A 46 12.67 2.37 -7.11
N ARG A 47 11.50 2.13 -6.51
CA ARG A 47 10.80 0.83 -6.60
C ARG A 47 10.35 0.54 -8.03
N LEU A 48 9.76 1.52 -8.71
CA LEU A 48 9.31 1.36 -10.09
C LEU A 48 10.49 1.23 -11.06
N GLU A 49 11.62 1.89 -10.79
CA GLU A 49 12.83 1.72 -11.59
C GLU A 49 13.33 0.27 -11.59
N LEU A 50 13.29 -0.41 -10.43
CA LEU A 50 13.67 -1.84 -10.36
C LEU A 50 12.73 -2.73 -11.16
N VAL A 51 11.44 -2.40 -11.21
CA VAL A 51 10.46 -3.13 -12.04
C VAL A 51 10.71 -2.86 -13.52
N ALA A 52 10.95 -1.61 -13.90
CA ALA A 52 11.26 -1.21 -15.27
C ALA A 52 12.57 -1.85 -15.78
N ALA A 53 13.56 -1.99 -14.89
CA ALA A 53 14.80 -2.71 -15.17
C ALA A 53 14.63 -4.24 -15.23
N GLY A 54 13.42 -4.77 -15.03
CA GLY A 54 13.14 -6.21 -15.03
C GLY A 54 13.69 -6.96 -13.83
N GLN A 55 14.09 -6.25 -12.77
CA GLN A 55 14.73 -6.83 -11.59
C GLN A 55 13.72 -7.21 -10.51
N ALA A 56 12.48 -6.74 -10.61
CA ALA A 56 11.43 -7.04 -9.64
C ALA A 56 10.02 -6.96 -10.24
N VAL A 57 9.04 -7.44 -9.46
CA VAL A 57 7.60 -7.24 -9.69
C VAL A 57 7.03 -6.48 -8.50
N ALA A 58 6.10 -5.55 -8.76
CA ALA A 58 5.37 -4.82 -7.72
C ALA A 58 3.88 -5.19 -7.69
N VAL A 59 3.30 -5.31 -6.50
CA VAL A 59 1.85 -5.45 -6.29
C VAL A 59 1.26 -4.12 -5.84
N LEU A 60 0.37 -3.55 -6.65
CA LEU A 60 -0.22 -2.24 -6.43
C LEU A 60 -1.74 -2.35 -6.23
N PRO A 61 -2.35 -1.52 -5.37
CA PRO A 61 -3.80 -1.39 -5.32
C PRO A 61 -4.36 -0.98 -6.68
N VAL A 62 -5.56 -1.48 -7.01
CA VAL A 62 -6.28 -1.05 -8.21
C VAL A 62 -6.54 0.45 -8.14
N GLY A 63 -6.28 1.16 -9.25
CA GLY A 63 -6.43 2.61 -9.32
C GLY A 63 -5.19 3.41 -8.91
N ASP A 64 -4.09 2.75 -8.52
CA ASP A 64 -2.79 3.43 -8.42
C ASP A 64 -2.35 3.90 -9.82
N ARG A 65 -2.32 5.23 -10.00
CA ARG A 65 -2.02 5.86 -11.29
C ARG A 65 -0.53 5.93 -11.59
N ARG A 66 0.35 5.66 -10.62
CA ARG A 66 1.79 5.89 -10.78
C ARG A 66 2.45 4.87 -11.71
N SER A 67 1.94 3.64 -11.77
CA SER A 67 2.35 2.68 -12.80
C SER A 67 1.82 3.07 -14.19
N SER A 68 0.62 3.67 -14.26
CA SER A 68 -0.01 4.03 -15.54
C SER A 68 0.65 5.20 -16.28
N VAL A 69 1.50 5.99 -15.60
CA VAL A 69 2.26 7.07 -16.23
C VAL A 69 3.59 6.60 -16.83
N ARG A 70 3.99 5.34 -16.60
CA ARG A 70 5.22 4.74 -17.13
C ARG A 70 4.89 3.79 -18.29
N PRO A 71 5.18 4.16 -19.55
CA PRO A 71 4.78 3.37 -20.72
C PRO A 71 5.56 2.06 -20.87
N ASP A 72 6.69 1.94 -20.18
CA ASP A 72 7.57 0.76 -20.12
C ASP A 72 7.11 -0.26 -19.06
N LEU A 73 6.07 0.04 -18.28
CA LEU A 73 5.48 -0.86 -17.31
C LEU A 73 4.14 -1.42 -17.80
N THR A 74 3.88 -2.68 -17.46
CA THR A 74 2.58 -3.33 -17.67
C THR A 74 2.02 -3.83 -16.35
N THR A 75 0.69 -3.89 -16.23
CA THR A 75 0.01 -4.40 -15.04
C THR A 75 -0.84 -5.61 -15.37
N VAL A 76 -0.80 -6.60 -14.48
CA VAL A 76 -1.59 -7.84 -14.60
C VAL A 76 -2.58 -7.89 -13.43
N PRO A 77 -3.88 -8.12 -13.66
CA PRO A 77 -4.86 -8.15 -12.59
C PRO A 77 -4.67 -9.36 -11.69
N LEU A 78 -4.50 -9.11 -10.39
CA LEU A 78 -4.51 -10.16 -9.36
C LEU A 78 -5.95 -10.42 -8.89
N ARG A 79 -6.39 -11.69 -8.95
CA ARG A 79 -7.73 -12.12 -8.53
C ARG A 79 -7.66 -12.98 -7.27
N GLY A 80 -8.72 -12.97 -6.47
CA GLY A 80 -8.82 -13.78 -5.26
C GLY A 80 -8.11 -13.20 -4.03
N PHE A 81 -7.65 -11.95 -4.11
CA PHE A 81 -7.07 -11.22 -2.98
C PHE A 81 -8.10 -10.25 -2.37
N PRO A 82 -8.04 -10.01 -1.04
CA PRO A 82 -8.87 -8.99 -0.41
C PRO A 82 -8.50 -7.60 -0.92
N ALA A 83 -9.47 -6.69 -0.96
CA ALA A 83 -9.23 -5.29 -1.28
C ALA A 83 -8.25 -4.67 -0.26
N SER A 84 -7.41 -3.73 -0.71
CA SER A 84 -6.57 -2.93 0.17
C SER A 84 -7.42 -1.82 0.82
N PRO A 85 -7.72 -1.88 2.13
CA PRO A 85 -8.57 -0.89 2.77
C PRO A 85 -7.86 0.45 2.87
N VAL A 86 -8.57 1.52 2.48
CA VAL A 86 -8.14 2.91 2.68
C VAL A 86 -9.03 3.51 3.77
N VAL A 87 -8.42 4.13 4.77
CA VAL A 87 -9.14 4.71 5.91
C VAL A 87 -8.77 6.17 6.09
N VAL A 88 -9.77 6.98 6.46
CA VAL A 88 -9.56 8.32 6.99
C VAL A 88 -9.55 8.21 8.52
N ALA A 89 -8.41 8.53 9.12
CA ALA A 89 -8.25 8.53 10.57
C ALA A 89 -8.12 9.97 11.08
N THR A 90 -8.94 10.32 12.07
CA THR A 90 -8.88 11.61 12.77
C THR A 90 -8.57 11.39 14.24
N ARG A 91 -8.09 12.44 14.92
CA ARG A 91 -7.95 12.39 16.37
C ARG A 91 -9.33 12.30 17.02
N ILE A 92 -9.38 11.68 18.20
CA ILE A 92 -10.58 11.69 19.04
C ILE A 92 -10.86 13.14 19.45
N GLY A 93 -12.12 13.57 19.32
CA GLY A 93 -12.53 14.94 19.63
C GLY A 93 -12.06 15.99 18.62
N GLU A 94 -11.65 15.59 17.41
CA GLU A 94 -11.32 16.54 16.35
C GLU A 94 -12.53 17.43 16.02
N ALA A 95 -12.33 18.75 16.09
CA ALA A 95 -13.38 19.76 16.01
C ALA A 95 -13.15 20.76 14.87
N ASN A 96 -12.06 20.63 14.11
CA ASN A 96 -11.79 21.50 12.98
C ASN A 96 -12.83 21.27 11.86
N PRO A 97 -13.60 22.30 11.46
CA PRO A 97 -14.61 22.16 10.42
C PRO A 97 -14.04 21.70 9.06
N LEU A 98 -12.78 22.04 8.75
CA LEU A 98 -12.13 21.58 7.52
C LEU A 98 -11.90 20.07 7.51
N VAL A 99 -11.66 19.47 8.67
CA VAL A 99 -11.53 18.01 8.78
C VAL A 99 -12.90 17.36 8.60
N ALA A 100 -13.95 17.94 9.17
CA ALA A 100 -15.32 17.44 9.00
C ALA A 100 -15.75 17.50 7.52
N GLU A 101 -15.49 18.62 6.84
CA GLU A 101 -15.76 18.80 5.41
C GLU A 101 -14.95 17.80 4.57
N PHE A 102 -13.65 17.65 4.83
CA PHE A 102 -12.84 16.66 4.14
C PHE A 102 -13.38 15.23 4.31
N VAL A 103 -13.78 14.84 5.52
CA VAL A 103 -14.35 13.51 5.78
C VAL A 103 -15.66 13.30 5.01
N ALA A 104 -16.51 14.33 4.93
CA ALA A 104 -17.75 14.28 4.14
C ALA A 104 -17.45 14.08 2.64
N THR A 105 -16.61 14.92 2.07
CA THR A 105 -16.17 14.85 0.67
C THR A 105 -15.49 13.51 0.35
N ALA A 106 -14.61 13.03 1.24
CA ALA A 106 -13.96 11.73 1.08
C ALA A 106 -14.97 10.59 1.07
N ARG A 107 -15.98 10.62 1.96
CA ARG A 107 -17.07 9.65 1.95
C ARG A 107 -17.95 9.74 0.72
N GLU A 108 -18.09 10.89 0.08
CA GLU A 108 -18.89 10.98 -1.15
C GLU A 108 -18.14 10.46 -2.37
N HIS A 109 -16.83 10.72 -2.45
CA HIS A 109 -16.04 10.48 -3.65
C HIS A 109 -15.16 9.23 -3.61
N LEU A 110 -14.88 8.67 -2.43
CA LEU A 110 -13.96 7.53 -2.26
C LEU A 110 -14.67 6.24 -1.85
N ASN A 111 -16.00 6.14 -2.05
CA ASN A 111 -16.76 4.89 -1.90
C ASN A 111 -16.46 3.95 -3.09
N GLY A 112 -15.24 3.43 -3.13
CA GLY A 112 -14.86 2.29 -3.97
C GLY A 112 -15.23 0.97 -3.30
#